data_AF-A0A7X6HXK1-F1
#
_entry.id   AF-A0A7X6HXK1-F1
#
_cell.length_a   1.000
_cell.length_b   1.000
_cell.length_c   1.000
_cell.angle_alpha   90.00
_cell.angle_beta   90.00
_cell.angle_gamma   90.00
#
_symmetry.space_group_name_H-M   'P 1'
#
loop_
_entity.id
_entity.type
_entity.pdbx_description
1 polymer ?
#
loop_
_entity_poly.entity_id
_entity_poly.type
_entity_poly.pdbx_seq_one_letter_code
_entity_poly.pdbx_strand_id
1 'polypeptide(L)'
;MADDTERETTATKELDKLTAAFHRAERSLDRARDALHEGIVRHLREQNAKPSVVSRHTPYDRNYVRGLAKAAGVPPVREPRARAADKGE
;
A
#
# COMPACT_ATOMS: atom_id res chain seq x y z
N MET A 1 5.03 49.79 -0.21
CA MET A 1 6.09 48.78 -0.41
C MET A 1 6.26 47.85 0.79
N ALA A 2 6.12 48.31 2.05
CA ALA A 2 6.19 47.41 3.22
C ALA A 2 5.05 46.34 3.28
N ASP A 3 3.84 46.71 2.86
CA ASP A 3 2.64 45.84 2.89
C ASP A 3 2.78 44.59 1.97
N ASP A 4 3.46 44.72 0.82
CA ASP A 4 3.66 43.59 -0.08
C ASP A 4 4.66 42.56 0.48
N THR A 5 5.72 43.01 1.14
CA THR A 5 6.71 42.12 1.79
C THR A 5 6.13 41.41 3.01
N GLU A 6 5.25 42.06 3.77
CA GLU A 6 4.55 41.44 4.90
C GLU A 6 3.52 40.38 4.44
N ARG A 7 2.82 40.65 3.33
CA ARG A 7 1.92 39.67 2.71
C ARG A 7 2.68 38.48 2.15
N GLU A 8 3.78 38.73 1.44
CA GLU A 8 4.63 37.68 0.88
C GLU A 8 5.19 36.78 1.99
N THR A 9 5.77 37.35 3.05
CA THR A 9 6.29 36.57 4.17
C THR A 9 5.21 35.79 4.92
N THR A 10 3.99 36.32 5.03
CA THR A 10 2.86 35.59 5.62
C THR A 10 2.43 34.42 4.74
N ALA A 11 2.33 34.64 3.42
CA ALA A 11 2.00 33.58 2.46
C ALA A 11 3.05 32.47 2.44
N THR A 12 4.34 32.81 2.50
CA THR A 12 5.42 31.80 2.59
C THR A 12 5.33 30.98 3.87
N LYS A 13 5.09 31.63 5.03
CA LYS A 13 4.92 30.90 6.30
C LYS A 13 3.73 29.97 6.28
N GLU A 14 2.63 30.38 5.66
CA GLU A 14 1.45 29.53 5.51
C GLU A 14 1.74 28.33 4.60
N LEU A 15 2.43 28.57 3.48
CA LEU A 15 2.88 27.50 2.58
C LEU A 15 3.79 26.50 3.29
N ASP A 16 4.76 26.97 4.08
CA ASP A 16 5.66 26.10 4.85
C ASP A 16 4.88 25.24 5.85
N LYS A 17 3.90 25.84 6.54
CA LYS A 17 3.03 25.14 7.49
C LYS A 17 2.21 24.05 6.79
N LEU A 18 1.60 24.37 5.64
CA LEU A 18 0.80 23.41 4.88
C LEU A 18 1.66 22.28 4.31
N THR A 19 2.84 22.60 3.78
CA THR A 19 3.83 21.64 3.31
C THR A 19 4.27 20.69 4.43
N ALA A 20 4.56 21.24 5.60
CA ALA A 20 4.93 20.43 6.76
C ALA A 20 3.79 19.50 7.22
N ALA A 21 2.55 19.99 7.22
CA ALA A 21 1.38 19.18 7.55
C ALA A 21 1.14 18.05 6.54
N PHE A 22 1.26 18.37 5.24
CA PHE A 22 1.16 17.41 4.15
C PHE A 22 2.18 16.27 4.30
N HIS A 23 3.46 16.60 4.46
CA HIS A 23 4.50 15.57 4.62
C HIS A 23 4.34 14.75 5.92
N ARG A 24 3.78 15.33 6.98
CA ARG A 24 3.44 14.56 8.19
C ARG A 24 2.33 13.56 7.91
N ALA A 25 1.29 13.97 7.17
CA ALA A 25 0.20 13.09 6.79
C ALA A 25 0.67 11.97 5.86
N GLU A 26 1.49 12.28 4.85
CA GLU A 26 2.10 11.28 3.96
C GLU A 26 2.88 10.23 4.75
N ARG A 27 3.79 10.65 5.64
CA ARG A 27 4.55 9.71 6.48
C ARG A 27 3.66 8.85 7.37
N SER A 28 2.56 9.41 7.88
CA SER A 28 1.60 8.64 8.69
C SER A 28 0.87 7.60 7.84
N LEU A 29 0.49 7.97 6.62
CA LEU A 29 -0.18 7.08 5.67
C LEU A 29 0.76 5.94 5.24
N ASP A 30 2.02 6.25 4.95
CA ASP A 30 3.01 5.24 4.56
C ASP A 30 3.27 4.24 5.68
N ARG A 31 3.45 4.71 6.93
CA ARG A 31 3.57 3.82 8.09
C ARG A 31 2.34 2.92 8.28
N ALA A 32 1.15 3.45 8.07
CA ALA A 32 -0.08 2.67 8.18
C ALA A 32 -0.18 1.62 7.06
N ARG A 33 0.26 1.95 5.84
CA ARG A 33 0.35 1.01 4.71
C ARG A 33 1.35 -0.11 4.99
N ASP A 34 2.55 0.23 5.46
CA ASP A 34 3.59 -0.74 5.80
C ASP A 34 3.09 -1.73 6.86
N ALA A 35 2.53 -1.21 7.97
CA ALA A 35 1.97 -2.05 9.02
C ALA A 35 0.82 -2.95 8.52
N LEU A 36 -0.03 -2.45 7.63
CA LEU A 36 -1.09 -3.24 7.00
C LEU A 36 -0.51 -4.34 6.10
N HIS A 37 0.51 -4.03 5.29
CA HIS A 37 1.17 -4.99 4.40
C HIS A 37 1.84 -6.11 5.18
N GLU A 38 2.55 -5.77 6.26
CA GLU A 38 3.12 -6.74 7.19
C GLU A 38 2.05 -7.64 7.79
N GLY A 39 0.93 -7.07 8.24
CA GLY A 39 -0.21 -7.82 8.76
C GLY A 39 -0.82 -8.78 7.74
N ILE A 40 -0.99 -8.33 6.50
CA ILE A 40 -1.47 -9.16 5.38
C ILE A 40 -0.50 -10.32 5.13
N VAL A 41 0.80 -10.03 5.00
CA VAL A 41 1.83 -11.05 4.73
C VAL A 41 1.90 -12.07 5.86
N ARG A 42 1.88 -11.63 7.12
CA ARG A 42 1.87 -12.53 8.28
C ARG A 42 0.67 -13.48 8.22
N HIS A 43 -0.52 -12.94 8.00
CA HIS A 43 -1.75 -13.73 7.93
C HIS A 43 -1.73 -14.76 6.79
N LEU A 44 -1.15 -14.40 5.65
CA LEU A 44 -1.01 -15.30 4.51
C LEU A 44 0.06 -16.37 4.73
N ARG A 45 1.17 -16.06 5.42
CA ARG A 45 2.22 -17.04 5.78
C ARG A 45 1.70 -18.10 6.74
N GLU A 46 0.90 -17.70 7.71
CA GLU A 46 0.24 -18.61 8.66
C GLU A 46 -0.85 -19.47 7.98
N GLN A 47 -1.16 -19.22 6.70
CA GLN A 47 -2.23 -19.86 5.93
C GLN A 47 -3.62 -19.75 6.59
N ASN A 48 -3.81 -18.73 7.45
CA ASN A 48 -5.02 -18.53 8.22
C ASN A 48 -6.24 -18.20 7.33
N ALA A 49 -6.03 -17.47 6.22
CA ALA A 49 -7.08 -17.23 5.23
C ALA A 49 -6.56 -17.11 3.80
N LYS A 50 -7.46 -17.35 2.85
CA LYS A 50 -7.18 -17.16 1.41
C LYS A 50 -7.07 -15.67 1.09
N PRO A 51 -6.29 -15.27 0.06
CA PRO A 51 -6.20 -13.88 -0.40
C PRO A 51 -7.54 -13.20 -0.68
N SER A 52 -8.55 -13.96 -1.12
CA SER A 52 -9.91 -13.45 -1.38
C SER A 52 -10.70 -13.09 -0.12
N VAL A 53 -10.33 -13.65 1.04
CA VAL A 53 -10.91 -13.29 2.34
C VAL A 53 -10.21 -12.03 2.85
N VAL A 54 -8.88 -11.99 2.77
CA VAL A 54 -8.10 -10.81 3.16
C VAL A 54 -8.51 -9.55 2.37
N SER A 55 -8.77 -9.68 1.06
CA SER A 55 -9.23 -8.56 0.23
C SER A 55 -10.62 -8.03 0.61
N ARG A 56 -11.41 -8.75 1.41
CA ARG A 56 -12.71 -8.24 1.92
C ARG A 56 -12.55 -7.34 3.14
N HIS A 57 -11.42 -7.43 3.82
CA HIS A 57 -11.13 -6.70 5.06
C HIS A 57 -10.07 -5.61 4.87
N THR A 58 -9.61 -5.41 3.64
CA THR A 58 -8.55 -4.47 3.29
C THR A 58 -8.98 -3.65 2.07
N PRO A 59 -8.44 -2.44 1.87
CA PRO A 59 -8.75 -1.61 0.71
C PRO A 59 -8.14 -2.15 -0.60
N TYR A 60 -7.47 -3.31 -0.56
CA TYR A 60 -6.79 -3.89 -1.71
C TYR A 60 -7.62 -4.95 -2.37
N ASP A 61 -7.56 -4.99 -3.70
CA ASP A 61 -8.10 -6.10 -4.45
C ASP A 61 -7.29 -7.40 -4.20
N ARG A 62 -7.89 -8.52 -4.57
CA ARG A 62 -7.29 -9.84 -4.41
C ARG A 62 -5.96 -10.01 -5.17
N ASN A 63 -5.80 -9.39 -6.34
CA ASN A 63 -4.58 -9.51 -7.13
C ASN A 63 -3.44 -8.72 -6.49
N TYR A 64 -3.72 -7.55 -5.93
CA TYR A 64 -2.75 -6.78 -5.16
C TYR A 64 -2.29 -7.56 -3.92
N VAL A 65 -3.23 -8.13 -3.15
CA VAL A 65 -2.90 -9.00 -2.00
C VAL A 65 -2.05 -10.20 -2.42
N ARG A 66 -2.33 -10.82 -3.57
CA ARG A 66 -1.48 -11.88 -4.14
C ARG A 66 -0.09 -11.38 -4.53
N GLY A 67 0.00 -10.17 -5.07
CA GLY A 67 1.26 -9.51 -5.39
C GLY A 67 2.12 -9.31 -4.14
N LEU A 68 1.53 -8.81 -3.05
CA LEU A 68 2.20 -8.67 -1.75
C LEU A 68 2.72 -10.02 -1.23
N ALA A 69 1.89 -11.06 -1.28
CA ALA A 69 2.28 -12.40 -0.87
C ALA A 69 3.48 -12.93 -1.68
N LYS A 70 3.43 -12.75 -3.00
CA LYS A 70 4.52 -13.16 -3.91
C LYS A 70 5.81 -12.39 -3.64
N ALA A 71 5.73 -11.07 -3.50
CA ALA A 71 6.87 -10.20 -3.20
C ALA A 71 7.53 -10.57 -1.86
N ALA A 72 6.73 -10.97 -0.87
CA ALA A 72 7.19 -11.42 0.43
C ALA A 72 7.60 -12.91 0.49
N GLY A 73 7.63 -13.62 -0.64
CA GLY A 73 8.04 -15.03 -0.72
C GLY A 73 7.06 -16.01 -0.06
N VAL A 74 5.79 -15.63 0.11
CA VAL A 74 4.78 -16.51 0.72
C VAL A 74 4.39 -17.61 -0.27
N PRO A 75 4.49 -18.90 0.11
CA PRO A 75 4.11 -20.00 -0.77
C PRO A 75 2.60 -19.97 -1.07
N PRO A 76 2.19 -20.30 -2.30
CA PRO A 76 0.78 -20.32 -2.66
C PRO A 76 0.04 -21.46 -1.94
N VAL A 77 -1.17 -21.18 -1.45
CA VAL A 77 -2.05 -22.17 -0.76
C VAL A 77 -2.43 -23.36 -1.67
N ARG A 78 -2.42 -23.16 -2.99
CA ARG A 78 -2.55 -24.24 -3.98
C ARG A 78 -1.49 -24.08 -5.03
N GLU A 79 -0.79 -25.17 -5.33
CA GLU A 79 0.08 -25.23 -6.49
C GLU A 79 -0.72 -24.89 -7.75
N PRO A 80 -0.17 -24.04 -8.64
CA PRO A 80 -0.77 -23.85 -9.95
C PRO A 80 -0.84 -25.20 -10.65
N ARG A 81 -2.03 -25.68 -11.01
CA ARG A 81 -2.14 -26.80 -11.94
C ARG A 81 -1.42 -26.37 -13.22
N ALA A 82 -0.37 -27.11 -13.60
CA ALA A 82 0.30 -26.92 -14.87
C ALA A 82 -0.77 -26.92 -15.96
N ARG A 83 -0.87 -25.83 -16.71
CA ARG A 83 -1.75 -25.81 -17.89
C ARG A 83 -1.19 -26.87 -18.82
N ALA A 84 -1.97 -27.91 -19.11
CA ALA A 84 -1.64 -28.84 -20.17
C ALA A 84 -1.42 -27.99 -21.43
N ALA A 85 -0.20 -28.01 -21.95
CA ALA A 85 0.12 -27.38 -23.21
C ALA A 85 -0.77 -28.05 -24.25
N ASP A 86 -1.66 -27.24 -24.81
CA ASP A 86 -2.53 -27.59 -25.92
C ASP A 86 -1.64 -28.03 -27.08
N LYS A 87 -1.70 -29.33 -27.42
CA LYS A 87 -1.11 -29.86 -28.65
C LYS A 87 -2.03 -29.43 -29.79
N GLY A 88 -1.72 -28.27 -30.38
CA GLY A 88 -2.20 -27.92 -31.72
C GLY A 88 -1.33 -28.64 -32.74
N GLU A 89 -1.88 -29.71 -33.31
CA GLU A 89 -1.44 -30.34 -34.56
C GLU A 89 -2.13 -29.63 -35.74
#